data_AF-A0AAW1JGJ5-F1
#
_entry.id   AF-A0AAW1JGJ5-F1
#
_cell.length_a   1.000
_cell.length_b   1.000
_cell.length_c   1.000
_cell.angle_alpha   90.00
_cell.angle_beta   90.00
_cell.angle_gamma   90.00
#
_symmetry.space_group_name_H-M   'P 1'
#
loop_
_entity.id
_entity.type
_entity.pdbx_description
1 polymer ?
#
loop_
_entity_poly.entity_id
_entity_poly.type
_entity_poly.pdbx_seq_one_letter_code
_entity_poly.pdbx_strand_id
1 'polypeptide(L)'
;MADTSQIVSVKGKVLVGPENYWLQDILEHITTVVHVLALGLTLFIVYLCFLEETFSLRTWHVFLYTVGWILLVTEGILYVTKENILAKRATSRWRVHIHWVVIMLGVGLSIGGFVTIYYSKSGNHYVSTHAITGLVSGIFGCLACINGVPALFSTSLRRIVPPNQWSSSII
;
A
#
# COMPACT_ATOMS: atom_id res chain seq x y z
N MET A 1 28.06 33.01 -23.18
CA MET A 1 28.26 31.68 -22.56
C MET A 1 28.18 31.87 -21.05
N ALA A 2 27.02 31.64 -20.46
CA ALA A 2 26.86 31.63 -19.01
C ALA A 2 26.68 30.16 -18.59
N ASP A 3 27.69 29.65 -17.90
CA ASP A 3 27.73 28.31 -17.31
C ASP A 3 26.65 28.19 -16.23
N THR A 4 25.67 27.30 -16.46
CA THR A 4 24.55 27.05 -15.54
C THR A 4 24.77 25.75 -14.77
N SER A 5 26.00 25.54 -14.26
CA SER A 5 26.39 24.36 -13.47
C SER A 5 26.15 24.51 -11.96
N GLN A 6 25.42 25.54 -11.51
CA GLN A 6 25.11 25.71 -10.09
C GLN A 6 23.86 24.92 -9.69
N ILE A 7 24.03 23.60 -9.61
CA ILE A 7 23.15 22.66 -8.92
C ILE A 7 23.31 22.90 -7.41
N VAL A 8 22.72 23.98 -6.91
CA VAL A 8 22.74 24.28 -5.47
C VAL A 8 21.73 23.36 -4.79
N SER A 9 22.24 22.24 -4.29
CA SER A 9 21.56 21.34 -3.37
C SER A 9 21.30 22.06 -2.03
N VAL A 10 20.19 22.79 -1.96
CA VAL A 10 19.67 23.28 -0.69
C VAL A 10 18.69 22.24 -0.14
N LYS A 11 19.11 21.51 0.90
CA LYS A 11 18.27 20.61 1.72
C LYS A 11 17.77 19.31 1.06
N GLY A 12 18.60 18.61 0.29
CA GLY A 12 18.32 17.20 -0.06
C GLY A 12 17.01 16.96 -0.84
N LYS A 13 16.46 18.01 -1.45
CA LYS A 13 15.42 17.89 -2.47
C LYS A 13 16.14 17.61 -3.78
N VAL A 14 15.86 16.44 -4.38
CA VAL A 14 16.23 16.17 -5.77
C VAL A 14 15.56 17.26 -6.60
N LEU A 15 16.35 18.16 -7.17
CA LEU A 15 15.85 19.21 -8.05
C LEU A 15 15.43 18.51 -9.34
N VAL A 16 14.13 18.45 -9.55
CA VAL A 16 13.49 17.86 -10.71
C VAL A 16 13.81 18.75 -11.90
N GLY A 17 14.46 18.18 -12.92
CA GLY A 17 14.76 18.90 -14.16
C GLY A 17 13.47 19.42 -14.81
N PRO A 18 13.52 20.56 -15.53
CA PRO A 18 12.36 21.16 -16.20
C PRO A 18 11.58 20.16 -17.09
N GLU A 19 12.24 19.12 -17.61
CA GLU A 19 11.62 18.06 -18.41
C GLU A 19 10.75 17.05 -17.63
N ASN A 20 10.74 17.09 -16.30
CA ASN A 20 10.05 16.08 -15.47
C ASN A 20 8.80 16.62 -14.75
N TYR A 21 8.50 17.92 -14.87
CA TYR A 21 7.35 18.55 -14.19
C TYR A 21 6.01 18.03 -14.71
N TRP A 22 5.84 17.93 -16.02
CA TRP A 22 4.61 17.42 -16.65
C TRP A 22 4.28 15.98 -16.22
N LEU A 23 5.29 15.12 -16.08
CA LEU A 23 5.11 13.75 -15.59
C LEU A 23 4.67 13.74 -14.12
N GLN A 24 5.26 14.60 -13.30
CA GLN A 24 4.86 14.71 -11.89
C GLN A 24 3.42 15.17 -11.78
N ASP A 25 3.05 16.24 -12.47
CA ASP A 25 1.68 16.75 -12.48
C ASP A 25 0.69 15.65 -12.90
N ILE A 26 0.97 14.90 -13.98
CA ILE A 26 0.11 13.78 -14.41
C ILE A 26 -0.01 12.71 -13.31
N LEU A 27 1.09 12.33 -12.66
CA LEU A 27 1.08 11.35 -11.57
C LEU A 27 0.29 11.83 -10.34
N GLU A 28 0.36 13.13 -9.99
CA GLU A 28 -0.43 13.72 -8.90
C GLU A 28 -1.93 13.65 -9.21
N HIS A 29 -2.34 13.93 -10.44
CA HIS A 29 -3.74 13.82 -10.86
C HIS A 29 -4.21 12.37 -10.86
N ILE A 30 -3.41 11.43 -11.36
CA ILE A 30 -3.73 10.00 -11.35
C ILE A 30 -3.93 9.50 -9.92
N THR A 31 -3.01 9.80 -9.00
CA THR A 31 -3.12 9.37 -7.61
C THR A 31 -4.37 9.93 -6.93
N THR A 32 -4.72 11.19 -7.20
CA THR A 32 -5.96 11.81 -6.72
C THR A 32 -7.20 11.11 -7.24
N VAL A 33 -7.24 10.75 -8.53
CA VAL A 33 -8.34 9.98 -9.12
C VAL A 33 -8.47 8.61 -8.44
N VAL A 34 -7.35 7.92 -8.18
CA VAL A 34 -7.39 6.62 -7.50
C VAL A 34 -7.95 6.74 -6.08
N HIS A 35 -7.58 7.78 -5.31
CA HIS A 35 -8.17 8.04 -3.99
C HIS A 35 -9.69 8.19 -4.06
N VAL A 36 -10.19 9.02 -4.98
CA VAL A 36 -11.63 9.28 -5.15
C VAL A 36 -12.36 8.01 -5.58
N LEU A 37 -11.80 7.24 -6.51
CA LEU A 37 -12.39 5.99 -6.97
C LEU A 37 -12.41 4.92 -5.89
N ALA A 38 -11.32 4.75 -5.13
CA ALA A 38 -11.26 3.81 -4.02
C ALA A 38 -12.32 4.15 -2.96
N LEU A 39 -12.38 5.42 -2.54
CA LEU A 39 -13.37 5.87 -1.57
C LEU A 39 -14.81 5.72 -2.09
N GLY A 40 -15.07 6.15 -3.33
CA GLY A 40 -16.40 6.07 -3.94
C GLY A 40 -16.88 4.62 -4.11
N LEU A 41 -16.00 3.73 -4.58
CA LEU A 41 -16.31 2.30 -4.70
C LEU A 41 -16.58 1.66 -3.34
N THR A 42 -15.76 1.96 -2.34
CA THR A 42 -15.98 1.45 -0.98
C THR A 42 -17.29 1.94 -0.41
N LEU A 43 -17.60 3.23 -0.49
CA LEU A 43 -18.86 3.78 0.01
C LEU A 43 -20.07 3.16 -0.70
N PHE A 44 -20.00 2.98 -2.02
CA PHE A 44 -21.05 2.36 -2.80
C PHE A 44 -21.33 0.91 -2.38
N ILE A 45 -20.28 0.09 -2.26
CA ILE A 45 -20.45 -1.31 -1.84
C ILE A 45 -20.92 -1.41 -0.39
N VAL A 46 -20.37 -0.58 0.50
CA VAL A 46 -20.80 -0.52 1.90
C VAL A 46 -22.28 -0.15 1.99
N TYR A 47 -22.73 0.83 1.20
CA TYR A 47 -24.14 1.18 1.09
C TYR A 47 -24.99 -0.02 0.63
N LEU A 48 -24.58 -0.75 -0.41
CA LEU A 48 -25.27 -1.97 -0.83
C LEU A 48 -25.34 -3.04 0.26
N CYS A 49 -24.29 -3.20 1.08
CA CYS A 49 -24.31 -4.12 2.21
C CYS A 49 -25.32 -3.70 3.29
N PHE A 50 -25.47 -2.39 3.54
CA PHE A 50 -26.46 -1.86 4.49
C PHE A 50 -27.91 -1.89 4.00
N LEU A 51 -28.11 -2.00 2.68
CA LEU A 51 -29.45 -2.20 2.11
C LEU A 51 -29.97 -3.63 2.29
N GLU A 52 -29.10 -4.60 2.60
CA GLU A 52 -29.57 -5.94 2.94
C GLU A 52 -30.18 -5.97 4.34
N GLU A 53 -31.39 -6.49 4.46
CA GLU A 53 -32.15 -6.54 5.73
C GLU A 53 -31.46 -7.39 6.81
N THR A 54 -30.61 -8.35 6.39
CA THR A 54 -29.83 -9.18 7.32
C THR A 54 -28.37 -9.25 6.87
N PHE A 55 -27.46 -8.90 7.78
CA PHE A 55 -26.02 -9.07 7.55
C PHE A 55 -25.65 -10.55 7.59
N SER A 56 -25.80 -11.22 6.44
CA SER A 56 -25.37 -12.60 6.27
C SER A 56 -23.84 -12.72 6.33
N LEU A 57 -23.30 -13.92 6.55
CA LEU A 57 -21.85 -14.17 6.53
C LEU A 57 -21.19 -13.79 5.19
N ARG A 58 -21.95 -13.83 4.09
CA ARG A 58 -21.52 -13.37 2.77
C ARG A 58 -21.46 -11.85 2.69
N THR A 59 -22.44 -11.16 3.27
CA THR A 59 -22.48 -9.70 3.34
C THR A 59 -21.29 -9.19 4.18
N TRP A 60 -20.97 -9.86 5.29
CA TRP A 60 -19.75 -9.61 6.07
C TRP A 60 -18.46 -9.86 5.29
N HIS A 61 -18.41 -10.92 4.47
CA HIS A 61 -17.27 -11.19 3.60
C HIS A 61 -17.01 -10.01 2.65
N VAL A 62 -18.03 -9.56 1.93
CA VAL A 62 -17.94 -8.45 0.97
C VAL A 62 -17.59 -7.14 1.68
N PHE A 63 -18.21 -6.86 2.82
CA PHE A 63 -17.94 -5.66 3.60
C PHE A 63 -16.48 -5.59 4.09
N LEU A 64 -16.00 -6.65 4.75
CA LEU A 64 -14.64 -6.71 5.30
C LEU A 64 -13.58 -6.68 4.19
N TYR A 65 -13.82 -7.38 3.07
CA TYR A 65 -12.89 -7.37 1.95
C TYR A 65 -12.85 -6.00 1.27
N THR A 66 -13.98 -5.32 1.14
CA THR A 66 -14.02 -3.98 0.52
C THR A 66 -13.33 -2.93 1.39
N VAL A 67 -13.62 -2.91 2.69
CA VAL A 67 -12.98 -1.95 3.61
C VAL A 67 -11.49 -2.29 3.80
N GLY A 68 -11.15 -3.57 3.95
CA GLY A 68 -9.78 -4.01 4.15
C GLY A 68 -8.92 -3.90 2.88
N TRP A 69 -9.32 -4.59 1.82
CA TRP A 69 -8.52 -4.75 0.61
C TRP A 69 -8.64 -3.56 -0.34
N ILE A 70 -9.84 -3.04 -0.57
CA ILE A 70 -10.03 -1.96 -1.55
C ILE A 70 -9.66 -0.61 -0.93
N LEU A 71 -10.15 -0.29 0.26
CA LEU A 71 -9.86 1.01 0.89
C LEU A 71 -8.48 1.01 1.56
N LEU A 72 -8.28 0.22 2.62
CA LEU A 72 -7.08 0.35 3.45
C LEU A 72 -5.80 -0.02 2.68
N VAL A 73 -5.77 -1.12 1.94
CA VAL A 73 -4.55 -1.49 1.18
C VAL A 73 -4.25 -0.46 0.09
N THR A 74 -5.24 0.02 -0.67
CA THR A 74 -5.04 1.07 -1.69
C THR A 74 -4.52 2.36 -1.06
N GLU A 75 -5.17 2.85 0.00
CA GLU A 75 -4.74 4.06 0.72
C GLU A 75 -3.34 3.91 1.32
N GLY A 76 -3.03 2.74 1.87
CA GLY A 76 -1.70 2.41 2.36
C GLY A 76 -0.64 2.51 1.27
N ILE A 77 -0.89 1.94 0.08
CA ILE A 77 0.00 2.03 -1.08
C ILE A 77 0.16 3.48 -1.53
N LEU A 78 -0.93 4.23 -1.68
CA LEU A 78 -0.88 5.62 -2.12
C LEU A 78 -0.15 6.53 -1.12
N TYR A 79 -0.17 6.21 0.17
CA TYR A 79 0.49 7.01 1.21
C TYR A 79 2.02 6.99 1.14
N VAL A 80 2.64 5.94 0.55
CA VAL A 80 4.09 5.86 0.41
C VAL A 80 4.61 6.56 -0.85
N THR A 81 3.73 6.74 -1.85
CA THR A 81 4.00 7.42 -3.12
C THR A 81 4.42 8.88 -2.87
N LYS A 82 5.57 9.29 -3.41
CA LYS A 82 6.18 10.61 -3.13
C LYS A 82 5.41 11.75 -3.79
N GLU A 83 4.70 11.41 -4.84
CA GLU A 83 3.86 12.24 -5.69
C GLU A 83 2.51 12.52 -5.01
N ASN A 84 2.19 11.83 -3.91
CA ASN A 84 0.94 12.06 -3.20
C ASN A 84 1.00 13.33 -2.34
N ILE A 85 0.07 14.25 -2.58
CA ILE A 85 -0.08 15.54 -1.88
C ILE A 85 -0.20 15.34 -0.36
N LEU A 86 -0.89 14.29 0.08
CA LEU A 86 -1.11 13.98 1.50
C LEU A 86 0.17 13.56 2.23
N ALA A 87 1.13 12.96 1.51
CA ALA A 87 2.37 12.42 2.06
C ALA A 87 3.56 13.41 2.00
N LYS A 88 3.37 14.58 1.37
CA LYS A 88 4.41 15.62 1.16
C LYS A 88 5.02 16.17 2.45
N ARG A 89 4.27 16.13 3.57
CA ARG A 89 4.72 16.63 4.89
C ARG A 89 5.31 15.57 5.82
N ALA A 90 5.10 14.27 5.55
CA ALA A 90 5.60 13.20 6.40
C ALA A 90 7.09 12.91 6.12
N THR A 91 7.85 12.45 7.12
CA THR A 91 9.22 11.97 6.86
C THR A 91 9.18 10.59 6.19
N SER A 92 10.18 10.26 5.38
CA SER A 92 10.20 8.98 4.66
C SER A 92 10.13 7.75 5.57
N ARG A 93 10.66 7.86 6.79
CA ARG A 93 10.58 6.80 7.80
C ARG A 93 9.15 6.61 8.28
N TRP A 94 8.47 7.69 8.68
CA TRP A 94 7.09 7.65 9.14
C TRP A 94 6.12 7.16 8.04
N ARG A 95 6.37 7.53 6.78
CA ARG A 95 5.57 7.02 5.64
C ARG A 95 5.61 5.51 5.52
N VAL A 96 6.80 4.91 5.61
CA VAL A 96 6.97 3.44 5.51
C VAL A 96 6.32 2.72 6.70
N HIS A 97 6.44 3.28 7.91
CA HIS A 97 5.76 2.71 9.09
C HIS A 97 4.24 2.74 8.95
N ILE A 98 3.66 3.89 8.58
CA ILE A 98 2.21 4.03 8.42
C ILE A 98 1.71 3.13 7.28
N HIS A 99 2.39 3.14 6.12
CA HIS A 99 2.11 2.27 4.98
C HIS A 99 2.01 0.80 5.42
N TRP A 100 3.02 0.31 6.14
CA TRP A 100 3.03 -1.07 6.59
C TRP A 100 1.92 -1.38 7.60
N VAL A 101 1.67 -0.50 8.58
CA VAL A 101 0.59 -0.70 9.56
C VAL A 101 -0.78 -0.73 8.87
N VAL A 102 -1.03 0.20 7.95
CA VAL A 102 -2.30 0.27 7.21
C VAL A 102 -2.51 -0.97 6.34
N ILE A 103 -1.47 -1.45 5.65
CA ILE A 103 -1.54 -2.69 4.86
C ILE A 103 -1.77 -3.90 5.77
N MET A 104 -1.08 -4.00 6.91
CA MET A 104 -1.28 -5.09 7.89
C MET A 104 -2.74 -5.15 8.37
N LEU A 105 -3.33 -4.00 8.68
CA LEU A 105 -4.74 -3.91 9.08
C LEU A 105 -5.69 -4.30 7.94
N GLY A 106 -5.42 -3.82 6.71
CA GLY A 106 -6.22 -4.14 5.53
C GLY A 106 -6.20 -5.62 5.17
N VAL A 107 -5.02 -6.25 5.19
CA VAL A 107 -4.86 -7.69 4.97
C VAL A 107 -5.52 -8.49 6.10
N GLY A 108 -5.38 -8.06 7.35
CA GLY A 108 -6.03 -8.70 8.50
C GLY A 108 -7.56 -8.73 8.39
N LEU A 109 -8.18 -7.61 8.03
CA LEU A 109 -9.62 -7.53 7.77
C LEU A 109 -10.05 -8.43 6.62
N SER A 110 -9.25 -8.48 5.56
CA SER A 110 -9.53 -9.31 4.37
C SER A 110 -9.47 -10.81 4.71
N ILE A 111 -8.53 -11.24 5.57
CA ILE A 111 -8.49 -12.60 6.11
C ILE A 111 -9.74 -12.87 6.95
N GLY A 112 -10.15 -11.92 7.80
CA GLY A 112 -11.39 -12.02 8.57
C GLY A 112 -12.62 -12.26 7.67
N GLY A 113 -12.75 -11.49 6.59
CA GLY A 113 -13.80 -11.71 5.58
C GLY A 113 -13.69 -13.06 4.88
N PHE A 114 -12.49 -13.57 4.63
CA PHE A 114 -12.30 -14.91 4.08
C PHE A 114 -12.76 -16.01 5.06
N VAL A 115 -12.53 -15.81 6.36
CA VAL A 115 -12.98 -16.75 7.39
C VAL A 115 -14.51 -16.83 7.48
N THR A 116 -15.24 -15.73 7.29
CA THR A 116 -16.71 -15.76 7.34
C THR A 116 -17.31 -16.64 6.22
N ILE A 117 -16.75 -16.57 5.01
CA ILE A 117 -17.23 -17.40 3.90
C ILE A 117 -16.80 -18.87 4.05
N TYR A 118 -15.65 -19.11 4.70
CA TYR A 118 -15.18 -20.46 5.03
C TYR A 118 -16.18 -21.18 5.95
N TYR A 119 -16.62 -20.54 7.04
CA TYR A 119 -17.64 -21.11 7.94
C TYR A 119 -19.04 -21.17 7.34
N SER A 120 -19.37 -20.28 6.40
CA SER A 120 -20.68 -20.25 5.75
C SER A 120 -20.93 -21.44 4.81
N LYS A 121 -19.89 -22.11 4.32
CA LYS A 121 -20.02 -23.24 3.38
C LYS A 121 -19.70 -24.56 4.09
N SER A 122 -20.64 -25.50 4.09
CA SER A 122 -20.45 -26.87 4.62
C SER A 122 -20.20 -27.88 3.47
N GLY A 123 -19.29 -27.56 2.54
CA GLY A 123 -19.06 -28.33 1.31
C GLY A 123 -17.89 -27.77 0.50
N ASN A 124 -17.74 -28.12 -0.79
CA ASN A 124 -16.57 -27.72 -1.59
C ASN A 124 -16.29 -26.20 -1.54
N HIS A 125 -15.24 -25.83 -0.81
CA HIS A 125 -14.91 -24.44 -0.49
C HIS A 125 -14.28 -23.68 -1.68
N TYR A 126 -13.70 -24.38 -2.65
CA TYR A 126 -12.84 -23.82 -3.71
C TYR A 126 -13.31 -24.09 -5.14
N VAL A 127 -14.61 -24.12 -5.39
CA VAL A 127 -15.13 -24.46 -6.74
C VAL A 127 -15.12 -23.26 -7.70
N SER A 128 -15.19 -22.04 -7.16
CA SER A 128 -15.24 -20.83 -8.00
C SER A 128 -13.83 -20.30 -8.26
N THR A 129 -13.59 -19.88 -9.51
CA THR A 129 -12.40 -19.11 -9.90
C THR A 129 -12.15 -17.93 -8.95
N HIS A 130 -13.21 -17.26 -8.49
CA HIS A 130 -13.14 -16.15 -7.54
C HIS A 130 -12.51 -16.55 -6.19
N ALA A 131 -12.86 -17.74 -5.67
CA ALA A 131 -12.33 -18.22 -4.40
C ALA A 131 -10.83 -18.55 -4.51
N ILE A 132 -10.39 -19.09 -5.65
CA ILE A 132 -8.98 -19.40 -5.91
C ILE A 132 -8.18 -18.10 -6.05
N THR A 133 -8.64 -17.15 -6.86
CA THR A 133 -7.96 -15.87 -7.04
C THR A 133 -7.89 -15.07 -5.73
N GLY A 134 -8.95 -15.09 -4.93
CA GLY A 134 -8.98 -14.45 -3.62
C GLY A 134 -7.99 -15.08 -2.62
N LEU A 135 -7.91 -16.41 -2.60
CA LEU A 135 -6.95 -17.13 -1.75
C LEU A 135 -5.50 -16.82 -2.15
N VAL A 136 -5.19 -16.90 -3.45
CA VAL A 136 -3.86 -16.61 -3.98
C VAL A 136 -3.46 -15.16 -3.66
N SER A 137 -4.38 -14.21 -3.85
CA SER A 137 -4.18 -12.81 -3.48
C SER A 137 -3.90 -12.64 -1.98
N GLY A 138 -4.65 -13.33 -1.12
CA GLY A 138 -4.44 -13.32 0.33
C GLY A 138 -3.05 -13.84 0.73
N ILE A 139 -2.61 -14.95 0.12
CA ILE A 139 -1.27 -15.51 0.36
C ILE A 139 -0.19 -14.49 -0.02
N PHE A 140 -0.29 -13.88 -1.21
CA PHE A 140 0.66 -12.85 -1.63
C PHE A 140 0.62 -11.61 -0.73
N GLY A 141 -0.56 -11.21 -0.24
CA GLY A 141 -0.69 -10.13 0.74
C GLY A 141 0.05 -10.42 2.05
N CYS A 142 -0.08 -11.64 2.58
CA CYS A 142 0.67 -12.09 3.76
C CYS A 142 2.18 -12.09 3.52
N LEU A 143 2.63 -12.60 2.37
CA LEU A 143 4.05 -12.60 2.00
C LEU A 143 4.59 -11.17 1.87
N ALA A 144 3.82 -10.26 1.26
CA ALA A 144 4.19 -8.85 1.16
C ALA A 144 4.35 -8.19 2.54
N CYS A 145 3.45 -8.51 3.47
CA CYS A 145 3.52 -8.04 4.85
C CYS A 145 4.78 -8.51 5.58
N ILE A 146 5.15 -9.80 5.43
CA ILE A 146 6.37 -10.40 6.00
C ILE A 146 7.61 -9.75 5.39
N ASN A 147 7.64 -9.59 4.07
CA ASN A 147 8.76 -8.95 3.37
C ASN A 147 8.89 -7.44 3.71
N GLY A 148 7.82 -6.80 4.17
CA GLY A 148 7.85 -5.44 4.68
C GLY A 148 8.64 -5.28 5.99
N VAL A 149 8.80 -6.34 6.78
CA VAL A 149 9.49 -6.31 8.08
C VAL A 149 10.98 -5.96 7.95
N PRO A 150 11.78 -6.64 7.10
CA PRO A 150 13.16 -6.22 6.84
C PRO A 150 13.28 -4.79 6.33
N ALA A 151 12.33 -4.31 5.53
CA ALA A 151 12.33 -2.95 4.98
C ALA A 151 12.15 -1.89 6.09
N LEU A 152 11.31 -2.16 7.09
CA LEU A 152 11.12 -1.31 8.27
C LEU A 152 12.40 -1.21 9.12
N PHE A 153 13.09 -2.34 9.31
CA PHE A 153 14.31 -2.40 10.11
C PHE A 153 15.59 -2.09 9.32
N SER A 154 15.52 -1.82 8.02
CA SER A 154 16.68 -1.50 7.16
C SER A 154 17.56 -0.38 7.72
N THR A 155 16.95 0.63 8.36
CA THR A 155 17.67 1.72 9.04
C THR A 155 18.41 1.28 10.30
N SER A 156 17.93 0.25 10.99
CA SER A 156 18.61 -0.38 12.13
C SER A 156 19.65 -1.40 11.67
N LEU A 157 19.38 -2.15 10.60
CA LEU A 157 20.33 -3.04 9.94
C LEU A 157 21.56 -2.29 9.42
N ARG A 158 21.39 -1.10 8.85
CA ARG A 158 22.51 -0.24 8.43
C ARG A 158 23.37 0.28 9.59
N ARG A 159 22.85 0.22 10.82
CA ARG A 159 23.61 0.53 12.05
C ARG A 159 24.37 -0.69 12.58
N ILE A 160 23.87 -1.90 12.35
CA ILE A 160 24.47 -3.18 12.80
C ILE A 160 25.48 -3.72 11.79
N VAL A 161 25.20 -3.55 10.50
CA VAL A 161 26.12 -3.84 9.39
C VAL A 161 26.49 -2.50 8.76
N PRO A 162 27.43 -1.74 9.36
CA PRO A 162 28.05 -0.66 8.62
C PRO A 162 28.67 -1.23 7.33
N PRO A 163 28.60 -0.52 6.19
CA PRO A 163 29.32 -0.92 5.00
C PRO A 163 30.80 -1.04 5.40
N ASN A 164 31.23 -2.28 5.44
CA ASN A 164 32.52 -2.71 5.93
C ASN A 164 33.60 -2.21 4.97
N GLN A 165 34.65 -1.64 5.53
CA GLN A 165 35.70 -0.90 4.84
C GLN A 165 36.71 -1.81 4.09
N TRP A 166 36.25 -2.91 3.50
CA TRP A 166 37.13 -3.92 2.89
C TRP A 166 37.92 -3.43 1.66
N SER A 167 37.75 -2.18 1.21
CA SER A 167 38.53 -1.64 0.10
C SER A 167 39.87 -1.00 0.51
N SER A 168 40.21 -0.89 1.80
CA SER A 168 41.45 -0.25 2.23
C SER A 168 42.62 -1.20 2.51
N SER A 169 42.50 -2.49 2.13
CA SER A 169 43.56 -3.51 2.35
C SER A 169 44.20 -4.04 1.07
N ILE A 170 43.83 -3.50 -0.11
CA ILE A 170 44.33 -3.96 -1.43
C ILE A 170 44.81 -2.80 -2.31
N ILE A 171 45.45 -1.78 -1.71
CA ILE A 171 46.30 -0.82 -2.43
C ILE A 171 47.58 -0.61 -1.63
#